data_AF-A0A9P1F380-F1
#
_entry.id   AF-A0A9P1F380-F1
#
_cell.length_a   1.000
_cell.length_b   1.000
_cell.length_c   1.000
_cell.angle_alpha   90.00
_cell.angle_beta   90.00
_cell.angle_gamma   90.00
#
_symmetry.space_group_name_H-M   'P 1'
#
loop_
_entity.id
_entity.type
_entity.pdbx_description
1 polymer ?
#
loop_
_entity_poly.entity_id
_entity_poly.type
_entity_poly.pdbx_seq_one_letter_code
_entity_poly.pdbx_strand_id
1 'polypeptide(L)'
;MLKFVFLSLLFLGFSWANADGFTERLNIKLEKYSSFNLLQPLERYQPEFPLKPKNFDQNTISTCYNKSFPILPHDGTANYGDLIESDFSSTCSDTFTFYVDSFIEEFFVIINTLDALNPRAAVYNPLGGEVAACKDFSTSNTQYIHLICNGKNIHGTGAYTVKLSADMNKPCIFEIRAPTKLTIDGGFVEDIRDDDVQQVVLSTANQGIFRWPIEYSASYLAFKVESEEFPIHPDEVHIYENGRFDQKMDLSMRYGCNAPHITQQSYNCTSQNLYHVKFRGYDGDGNRFQRIYDFNCDIGDVTFPTPSADVSTTPAKFCDNGGVLYNTVSGIGMHVLFG
;
A
#
# COMPACT_ATOMS: atom_id res chain seq x y z
N MET A 1 -21.38 43.11 38.77
CA MET A 1 -20.91 43.65 37.48
C MET A 1 -19.47 43.22 37.27
N LEU A 2 -19.20 42.58 36.12
CA LEU A 2 -17.90 42.23 35.51
C LEU A 2 -16.85 41.47 36.36
N LYS A 3 -16.73 40.16 36.10
CA LYS A 3 -15.44 39.44 36.18
C LYS A 3 -14.86 39.38 34.75
N PHE A 4 -13.67 39.92 34.57
CA PHE A 4 -12.91 39.81 33.32
C PHE A 4 -12.16 38.46 33.28
N VAL A 5 -12.35 37.75 32.18
CA VAL A 5 -11.62 36.55 31.77
C VAL A 5 -10.34 36.99 31.07
N PHE A 6 -9.18 36.56 31.56
CA PHE A 6 -7.95 36.53 30.78
C PHE A 6 -7.69 35.06 30.42
N LEU A 7 -8.03 34.69 29.19
CA LEU A 7 -7.63 33.43 28.57
C LEU A 7 -6.48 33.77 27.61
N SER A 8 -5.26 33.70 28.10
CA SER A 8 -4.05 33.83 27.30
C SER A 8 -3.71 32.48 26.64
N LEU A 9 -4.01 32.40 25.35
CA LEU A 9 -3.20 31.79 24.28
C LEU A 9 -2.20 30.70 24.71
N LEU A 10 -2.66 29.45 24.72
CA LEU A 10 -1.81 28.29 24.46
C LEU A 10 -1.81 28.05 22.94
N PHE A 11 -0.92 28.76 22.24
CA PHE A 11 -0.45 28.30 20.93
C PHE A 11 0.49 27.13 21.19
N LEU A 12 -0.03 25.91 21.04
CA LEU A 12 0.81 24.73 20.88
C LEU A 12 1.59 24.90 19.57
N GLY A 13 2.89 25.14 19.71
CA GLY A 13 3.83 25.03 18.62
C GLY A 13 3.87 23.58 18.15
N PHE A 14 3.33 23.33 16.96
CA PHE A 14 3.68 22.15 16.18
C PHE A 14 5.19 22.24 15.88
N SER A 15 6.00 21.46 16.57
CA SER A 15 7.42 21.34 16.29
C SER A 15 7.62 20.60 14.96
N TRP A 16 8.11 21.31 13.95
CA TRP A 16 8.46 20.83 12.60
C TRP A 16 9.72 19.93 12.56
N ALA A 17 9.97 19.12 13.59
CA ALA A 17 11.22 18.40 13.77
C ALA A 17 11.44 17.19 12.82
N ASN A 18 10.51 16.91 11.89
CA ASN A 18 10.58 15.77 10.97
C ASN A 18 10.61 16.16 9.47
N ALA A 19 10.68 17.45 9.13
CA ALA A 19 10.69 17.89 7.73
C ALA A 19 11.99 17.49 6.99
N ASP A 20 13.12 17.46 7.71
CA ASP A 20 14.44 17.17 7.12
C ASP A 20 14.54 15.70 6.67
N GLY A 21 14.14 14.74 7.53
CA GLY A 21 14.18 13.32 7.19
C GLY A 21 13.21 12.91 6.08
N PHE A 22 12.05 13.59 5.98
CA PHE A 22 11.10 13.35 4.90
C PHE A 22 11.64 13.83 3.55
N THR A 23 12.26 15.02 3.52
CA THR A 23 12.89 15.58 2.33
C THR A 23 14.05 14.72 1.85
N GLU A 24 14.90 14.26 2.77
CA GLU A 24 16.00 13.35 2.47
C GLU A 24 15.50 12.05 1.81
N ARG A 25 14.46 11.41 2.37
CA ARG A 25 13.85 10.20 1.78
C ARG A 25 13.34 10.44 0.35
N LEU A 26 12.68 11.57 0.10
CA LEU A 26 12.20 11.92 -1.24
C LEU A 26 13.34 12.20 -2.22
N ASN A 27 14.42 12.83 -1.77
CA ASN A 27 15.61 13.06 -2.58
C ASN A 27 16.26 11.74 -2.98
N ILE A 28 16.48 10.81 -2.03
CA ILE A 28 17.03 9.48 -2.33
C ILE A 28 16.14 8.72 -3.33
N LYS A 29 14.82 8.76 -3.13
CA LYS A 29 13.84 8.15 -4.03
C LYS A 29 13.94 8.76 -5.44
N LEU A 30 14.07 10.09 -5.53
CA LEU A 30 14.20 10.80 -6.79
C LEU A 30 15.55 10.58 -7.50
N GLU A 31 16.66 10.53 -6.78
CA GLU A 31 17.97 10.15 -7.32
C GLU A 31 17.89 8.77 -7.97
N LYS A 32 17.27 7.82 -7.28
CA LYS A 32 17.03 6.48 -7.81
C LYS A 32 16.20 6.52 -9.09
N TYR A 33 15.06 7.21 -9.10
CA TYR A 33 14.24 7.40 -10.31
C TYR A 33 14.99 8.07 -11.45
N SER A 34 15.81 9.08 -11.17
CA SER A 34 16.56 9.82 -12.20
C SER A 34 17.68 8.99 -12.83
N SER A 35 18.25 8.04 -12.07
CA SER A 35 19.25 7.09 -12.57
C SER A 35 18.66 6.07 -13.56
N PHE A 36 17.35 5.87 -13.45
CA PHE A 36 16.59 5.02 -14.33
C PHE A 36 16.15 5.86 -15.54
N ASN A 37 16.58 5.53 -16.76
CA ASN A 37 16.07 6.10 -18.02
C ASN A 37 14.57 5.78 -18.21
N LEU A 38 13.69 6.37 -17.38
CA LEU A 38 12.25 6.09 -17.31
C LEU A 38 11.58 6.75 -18.51
N LEU A 39 10.80 5.98 -19.26
CA LEU A 39 9.94 6.53 -20.31
C LEU A 39 8.84 7.39 -19.68
N GLN A 40 8.28 8.32 -20.46
CA GLN A 40 7.21 9.20 -20.01
C GLN A 40 5.99 8.40 -19.52
N PRO A 41 5.12 8.97 -18.66
CA PRO A 41 3.96 8.26 -18.09
C PRO A 41 3.06 7.58 -19.12
N LEU A 42 2.94 8.13 -20.34
CA LEU A 42 2.15 7.56 -21.44
C LEU A 42 2.74 6.26 -22.03
N GLU A 43 4.05 6.04 -21.87
CA GLU A 43 4.81 4.92 -22.45
C GLU A 43 5.13 3.82 -21.44
N ARG A 44 4.60 3.91 -20.21
CA ARG A 44 4.76 2.83 -19.22
C ARG A 44 4.02 1.60 -19.70
N TYR A 45 4.82 0.64 -20.13
CA TYR A 45 4.46 -0.67 -20.63
C TYR A 45 3.42 -1.36 -19.74
N GLN A 46 2.24 -1.67 -20.30
CA GLN A 46 1.41 -2.76 -19.80
C GLN A 46 2.03 -4.06 -20.29
N PRO A 47 2.47 -4.97 -19.41
CA PRO A 47 2.96 -6.27 -19.86
C PRO A 47 1.85 -7.04 -20.55
N GLU A 48 2.13 -7.55 -21.77
CA GLU A 48 1.38 -8.68 -22.29
C GLU A 48 1.82 -9.91 -21.48
N PHE A 49 0.95 -10.33 -20.57
CA PHE A 49 1.25 -11.46 -19.69
C PHE A 49 1.16 -12.78 -20.47
N PRO A 50 2.10 -13.73 -20.23
CA PRO A 50 1.89 -15.10 -20.67
C PRO A 50 0.59 -15.65 -20.07
N LEU A 51 -0.12 -16.44 -20.88
CA LEU A 51 -1.37 -17.11 -20.51
C LEU A 51 -1.26 -17.76 -19.12
N LYS A 52 -2.11 -17.28 -18.19
CA LYS A 52 -2.52 -17.87 -16.91
C LYS A 52 -1.55 -18.92 -16.33
N PRO A 53 -0.74 -18.58 -15.30
CA PRO A 53 -0.33 -19.62 -14.36
C PRO A 53 -1.59 -20.29 -13.79
N LYS A 54 -1.51 -21.62 -13.59
CA LYS A 54 -2.61 -22.52 -13.19
C LYS A 54 -3.64 -21.80 -12.32
N ASN A 55 -4.89 -21.77 -12.79
CA ASN A 55 -6.05 -21.50 -11.93
C ASN A 55 -5.85 -22.29 -10.63
N PHE A 56 -5.65 -21.61 -9.51
CA PHE A 56 -6.18 -22.14 -8.27
C PHE A 56 -7.68 -22.34 -8.50
N ASP A 57 -8.22 -23.48 -8.09
CA ASP A 57 -9.65 -23.71 -8.12
C ASP A 57 -10.34 -22.47 -7.55
N GLN A 58 -11.10 -21.73 -8.36
CA GLN A 58 -11.82 -20.53 -7.96
C GLN A 58 -12.93 -20.82 -6.90
N ASN A 59 -12.95 -22.04 -6.35
CA ASN A 59 -13.88 -22.54 -5.36
C ASN A 59 -13.22 -22.95 -4.04
N THR A 60 -11.89 -22.85 -3.87
CA THR A 60 -11.26 -23.14 -2.57
C THR A 60 -11.26 -21.89 -1.69
N ILE A 61 -12.32 -21.76 -0.89
CA ILE A 61 -12.34 -20.87 0.27
C ILE A 61 -11.13 -21.21 1.16
N SER A 62 -10.18 -20.28 1.27
CA SER A 62 -9.02 -20.44 2.15
C SER A 62 -9.42 -20.13 3.59
N THR A 63 -9.22 -21.08 4.50
CA THR A 63 -9.46 -20.94 5.93
C THR A 63 -8.14 -20.97 6.69
N CYS A 64 -7.93 -20.04 7.63
CA CYS A 64 -6.71 -20.03 8.45
C CYS A 64 -6.72 -21.16 9.49
N TYR A 65 -5.57 -21.83 9.68
CA TYR A 65 -5.44 -22.89 10.69
C TYR A 65 -5.22 -22.35 12.10
N ASN A 66 -4.52 -21.23 12.20
CA ASN A 66 -4.17 -20.59 13.46
C ASN A 66 -4.35 -19.09 13.29
N LYS A 67 -5.25 -18.48 14.08
CA LYS A 67 -5.38 -17.03 14.08
C LYS A 67 -4.16 -16.47 14.80
N SER A 68 -3.43 -15.60 14.11
CA SER A 68 -2.38 -14.79 14.72
C SER A 68 -2.99 -13.77 15.69
N PHE A 69 -2.15 -12.92 16.27
CA PHE A 69 -2.63 -11.78 17.05
C PHE A 69 -3.50 -10.85 16.18
N PRO A 70 -4.47 -10.12 16.78
CA PRO A 70 -5.23 -9.12 16.04
C PRO A 70 -4.31 -8.14 15.33
N ILE A 71 -4.60 -7.86 14.06
CA ILE A 71 -3.88 -6.84 13.29
C ILE A 71 -4.17 -5.49 13.94
N LEU A 72 -3.10 -4.81 14.37
CA LEU A 72 -3.18 -3.48 14.94
C LEU A 72 -3.12 -2.45 13.80
N PRO A 73 -4.11 -1.55 13.69
CA PRO A 73 -4.09 -0.52 12.67
C PRO A 73 -2.96 0.48 12.89
N HIS A 74 -2.37 0.95 11.80
CA HIS A 74 -1.55 2.16 11.84
C HIS A 74 -2.38 3.43 12.02
N ASP A 75 -1.72 4.50 12.46
CA ASP A 75 -2.27 5.84 12.42
C ASP A 75 -2.05 6.47 11.04
N GLY A 76 -3.08 6.44 10.18
CA GLY A 76 -3.10 7.09 8.86
C GLY A 76 -3.42 8.59 8.91
N THR A 77 -3.60 9.17 10.11
CA THR A 77 -3.86 10.60 10.32
C THR A 77 -2.63 11.38 10.78
N ALA A 78 -1.54 10.68 11.10
CA ALA A 78 -0.32 11.29 11.59
C ALA A 78 0.42 12.11 10.51
N ASN A 79 0.90 13.30 10.87
CA ASN A 79 1.65 14.20 9.99
C ASN A 79 0.87 14.58 8.72
N TYR A 80 1.37 14.19 7.53
CA TYR A 80 0.69 14.40 6.24
C TYR A 80 -0.31 13.28 5.89
N GLY A 81 -0.40 12.24 6.74
CA GLY A 81 -1.21 11.05 6.54
C GLY A 81 -0.62 10.04 5.56
N ASP A 82 -1.48 9.11 5.14
CA ASP A 82 -1.15 8.04 4.20
C ASP A 82 -0.82 8.56 2.81
N LEU A 83 -0.01 7.79 2.09
CA LEU A 83 0.28 8.04 0.69
C LEU A 83 -0.90 7.56 -0.17
N ILE A 84 -1.50 8.50 -0.90
CA ILE A 84 -2.65 8.26 -1.78
C ILE A 84 -2.17 8.01 -3.20
N GLU A 85 -1.27 8.84 -3.70
CA GLU A 85 -0.69 8.72 -5.04
C GLU A 85 0.79 9.09 -5.00
N SER A 86 1.61 8.45 -5.83
CA SER A 86 2.99 8.87 -6.03
C SER A 86 3.43 8.55 -7.44
N ASP A 87 4.05 9.52 -8.10
CA ASP A 87 4.66 9.26 -9.39
C ASP A 87 5.86 10.16 -9.72
N PHE A 88 6.59 9.75 -10.74
CA PHE A 88 7.74 10.42 -11.32
C PHE A 88 7.40 11.09 -12.66
N SER A 89 7.86 12.33 -12.82
CA SER A 89 7.87 13.07 -14.07
C SER A 89 9.29 13.37 -14.50
N SER A 90 9.68 13.01 -15.72
CA SER A 90 11.05 13.24 -16.21
C SER A 90 11.34 14.72 -16.51
N THR A 91 10.31 15.54 -16.66
CA THR A 91 10.41 16.97 -17.00
C THR A 91 9.69 17.89 -16.02
N CYS A 92 9.08 17.34 -14.98
CA CYS A 92 8.21 18.06 -14.03
C CYS A 92 7.11 18.88 -14.71
N SER A 93 6.50 18.30 -15.75
CA SER A 93 5.44 18.94 -16.53
C SER A 93 4.28 18.01 -16.88
N ASP A 94 4.33 16.79 -16.34
CA ASP A 94 3.31 15.76 -16.57
C ASP A 94 2.03 16.04 -15.77
N THR A 95 0.96 15.36 -16.18
CA THR A 95 -0.35 15.41 -15.54
C THR A 95 -0.73 14.02 -15.04
N PHE A 96 -1.22 13.94 -13.81
CA PHE A 96 -1.55 12.68 -13.13
C PHE A 96 -2.94 12.73 -12.53
N THR A 97 -3.56 11.56 -12.37
CA THR A 97 -4.87 11.40 -11.74
C THR A 97 -4.73 10.70 -10.40
N PHE A 98 -5.45 11.15 -9.40
CA PHE A 98 -5.58 10.50 -8.10
C PHE A 98 -7.04 10.53 -7.63
N TYR A 99 -7.37 9.77 -6.60
CA TYR A 99 -8.74 9.66 -6.11
C TYR A 99 -8.87 10.20 -4.69
N VAL A 100 -9.92 11.02 -4.48
CA VAL A 100 -10.35 11.51 -3.17
C VAL A 100 -11.61 10.75 -2.79
N ASP A 101 -11.51 9.88 -1.79
CA ASP A 101 -12.62 9.10 -1.24
C ASP A 101 -13.29 9.80 -0.05
N SER A 102 -14.30 9.15 0.53
CA SER A 102 -15.11 9.72 1.62
C SER A 102 -14.33 9.95 2.92
N PHE A 103 -13.17 9.33 3.08
CA PHE A 103 -12.33 9.46 4.28
C PHE A 103 -11.25 10.52 4.18
N ILE A 104 -11.14 11.20 3.03
CA ILE A 104 -10.18 12.27 2.80
C ILE A 104 -10.90 13.62 2.85
N GLU A 105 -10.66 14.42 3.89
CA GLU A 105 -11.21 15.78 3.98
C GLU A 105 -10.28 16.83 3.37
N GLU A 106 -8.98 16.66 3.58
CA GLU A 106 -7.91 17.50 3.09
C GLU A 106 -6.75 16.64 2.58
N PHE A 107 -5.92 17.20 1.71
CA PHE A 107 -4.77 16.49 1.17
C PHE A 107 -3.63 17.44 0.83
N PHE A 108 -2.43 16.88 0.82
CA PHE A 108 -1.17 17.55 0.53
C PHE A 108 -0.67 17.09 -0.84
N VAL A 109 -0.41 18.04 -1.74
CA VAL A 109 0.34 17.81 -2.97
C VAL A 109 1.78 18.19 -2.70
N ILE A 110 2.64 17.20 -2.60
CA ILE A 110 4.07 17.36 -2.30
C ILE A 110 4.83 17.13 -3.59
N ILE A 111 5.66 18.08 -3.99
CA ILE A 111 6.51 17.99 -5.17
C ILE A 111 7.93 18.15 -4.71
N ASN A 112 8.78 17.21 -5.11
CA ASN A 112 10.18 17.22 -4.78
C ASN A 112 11.01 17.05 -6.05
N THR A 113 12.08 17.82 -6.14
CA THR A 113 12.99 17.88 -7.28
C THR A 113 14.42 17.83 -6.75
N LEU A 114 15.39 17.43 -7.57
CA LEU A 114 16.82 17.63 -7.22
C LEU A 114 17.28 18.99 -7.73
N ASP A 115 16.91 19.32 -8.96
CA ASP A 115 17.43 20.47 -9.68
C ASP A 115 16.35 21.36 -10.30
N ALA A 116 15.06 20.95 -10.29
CA ALA A 116 14.01 21.76 -10.88
C ALA A 116 13.70 22.94 -9.95
N LEU A 117 14.04 24.15 -10.37
CA LEU A 117 13.79 25.32 -9.55
C LEU A 117 12.29 25.61 -9.48
N ASN A 118 11.80 25.85 -8.27
CA ASN A 118 10.44 26.26 -7.95
C ASN A 118 9.37 25.31 -8.55
N PRO A 119 9.31 24.04 -8.14
CA PRO A 119 8.23 23.16 -8.57
C PRO A 119 6.87 23.67 -8.07
N ARG A 120 5.82 23.47 -8.87
CA ARG A 120 4.44 23.90 -8.60
C ARG A 120 3.45 22.87 -9.13
N ALA A 121 2.28 22.79 -8.54
CA ALA A 121 1.16 22.01 -9.05
C ALA A 121 -0.11 22.85 -9.20
N ALA A 122 -0.87 22.57 -10.26
CA ALA A 122 -2.27 22.96 -10.37
C ALA A 122 -3.14 21.71 -10.15
N VAL A 123 -4.13 21.82 -9.26
CA VAL A 123 -5.05 20.72 -8.94
C VAL A 123 -6.41 21.02 -9.55
N TYR A 124 -7.02 20.02 -10.16
CA TYR A 124 -8.35 20.10 -10.75
C TYR A 124 -9.26 19.07 -10.10
N ASN A 125 -10.48 19.50 -9.76
CA ASN A 125 -11.52 18.64 -9.21
C ASN A 125 -12.14 17.73 -10.29
N PRO A 126 -13.03 16.78 -9.92
CA PRO A 126 -13.66 15.86 -10.87
C PRO A 126 -14.51 16.53 -11.96
N LEU A 127 -14.90 17.79 -11.77
CA LEU A 127 -15.64 18.59 -12.74
C LEU A 127 -14.70 19.40 -13.67
N GLY A 128 -13.38 19.27 -13.50
CA GLY A 128 -12.36 20.00 -14.26
C GLY A 128 -12.10 21.44 -13.76
N GLY A 129 -12.71 21.84 -12.65
CA GLY A 129 -12.46 23.15 -12.03
C GLY A 129 -11.16 23.15 -11.24
N GLU A 130 -10.35 24.20 -11.40
CA GLU A 130 -9.12 24.37 -10.62
C GLU A 130 -9.44 24.58 -9.12
N VAL A 131 -8.70 23.89 -8.27
CA VAL A 131 -8.82 23.91 -6.81
C VAL A 131 -7.63 24.68 -6.25
N ALA A 132 -7.91 25.80 -5.59
CA ALA A 132 -6.89 26.61 -4.97
C ALA A 132 -6.39 25.96 -3.68
N ALA A 133 -5.08 26.03 -3.46
CA ALA A 133 -4.50 25.70 -2.16
C ALA A 133 -4.95 26.72 -1.11
N CYS A 134 -5.30 26.24 0.08
CA CYS A 134 -5.55 27.12 1.22
C CYS A 134 -4.23 27.58 1.86
N LYS A 135 -3.17 26.78 1.69
CA LYS A 135 -1.85 27.07 2.24
C LYS A 135 -0.77 26.38 1.43
N ASP A 136 0.28 27.12 1.14
CA ASP A 136 1.48 26.59 0.51
C ASP A 136 2.64 26.61 1.50
N PHE A 137 3.49 25.59 1.43
CA PHE A 137 4.74 25.50 2.17
C PHE A 137 5.89 25.29 1.19
N SER A 138 6.82 26.24 1.15
CA SER A 138 8.11 26.05 0.47
C SER A 138 9.15 25.84 1.55
N THR A 139 9.73 24.64 1.56
CA THR A 139 10.82 24.25 2.46
C THR A 139 12.19 24.53 1.81
N SER A 140 12.25 24.54 0.48
CA SER A 140 13.41 24.90 -0.32
C SER A 140 13.00 25.32 -1.75
N ASN A 141 13.97 25.69 -2.58
CA ASN A 141 13.74 25.90 -4.03
C ASN A 141 13.47 24.60 -4.80
N THR A 142 13.66 23.44 -4.15
CA THR A 142 13.58 22.12 -4.76
C THR A 142 12.40 21.31 -4.24
N GLN A 143 11.70 21.78 -3.20
CA GLN A 143 10.51 21.15 -2.65
C GLN A 143 9.39 22.18 -2.45
N TYR A 144 8.18 21.75 -2.80
CA TYR A 144 6.97 22.55 -2.63
C TYR A 144 5.81 21.67 -2.15
N ILE A 145 5.01 22.18 -1.21
CA ILE A 145 3.88 21.47 -0.62
C ILE A 145 2.64 22.36 -0.72
N HIS A 146 1.60 21.89 -1.41
CA HIS A 146 0.29 22.53 -1.45
C HIS A 146 -0.67 21.79 -0.52
N LEU A 147 -1.28 22.47 0.45
CA LEU A 147 -2.40 21.95 1.23
C LEU A 147 -3.72 22.39 0.59
N ILE A 148 -4.55 21.40 0.24
CA ILE A 148 -5.93 21.59 -0.18
C ILE A 148 -6.84 21.30 1.01
N CYS A 149 -7.28 22.37 1.70
CA CYS A 149 -8.23 22.27 2.80
C CYS A 149 -9.65 22.00 2.29
N ASN A 150 -10.43 21.18 3.01
CA ASN A 150 -11.83 20.91 2.69
C ASN A 150 -12.07 20.44 1.25
N GLY A 151 -11.10 19.72 0.66
CA GLY A 151 -11.14 19.24 -0.71
C GLY A 151 -12.44 18.49 -1.01
N LYS A 152 -12.76 17.47 -0.20
CA LYS A 152 -14.01 16.71 -0.34
C LYS A 152 -15.25 17.56 -0.10
N ASN A 153 -15.29 18.31 1.00
CA ASN A 153 -16.49 19.03 1.43
C ASN A 153 -16.91 20.15 0.45
N ILE A 154 -15.95 20.75 -0.26
CA ILE A 154 -16.21 21.82 -1.22
C ILE A 154 -16.26 21.31 -2.66
N HIS A 155 -15.38 20.37 -3.03
CA HIS A 155 -15.17 19.97 -4.42
C HIS A 155 -15.60 18.52 -4.73
N GLY A 156 -16.10 17.80 -3.73
CA GLY A 156 -16.63 16.43 -3.87
C GLY A 156 -15.57 15.34 -3.83
N THR A 157 -16.03 14.09 -3.81
CA THR A 157 -15.21 12.89 -4.00
C THR A 157 -15.01 12.60 -5.49
N GLY A 158 -14.02 11.77 -5.83
CA GLY A 158 -13.82 11.26 -7.19
C GLY A 158 -12.40 11.44 -7.71
N ALA A 159 -12.28 11.43 -9.04
CA ALA A 159 -11.00 11.55 -9.73
C ALA A 159 -10.54 13.01 -9.84
N TYR A 160 -9.48 13.35 -9.10
CA TYR A 160 -8.80 14.64 -9.19
C TYR A 160 -7.62 14.53 -10.14
N THR A 161 -7.25 15.66 -10.74
CA THR A 161 -6.08 15.75 -11.63
C THR A 161 -5.07 16.71 -11.05
N VAL A 162 -3.79 16.36 -11.08
CA VAL A 162 -2.68 17.25 -10.73
C VAL A 162 -1.80 17.47 -11.95
N LYS A 163 -1.53 18.73 -12.27
CA LYS A 163 -0.63 19.13 -13.36
C LYS A 163 0.62 19.75 -12.76
N LEU A 164 1.76 19.13 -13.01
CA LEU A 164 3.05 19.61 -12.52
C LEU A 164 3.61 20.70 -13.42
N SER A 165 4.44 21.56 -12.83
CA SER A 165 5.26 22.54 -13.55
C SER A 165 6.49 22.91 -12.71
N ALA A 166 7.57 23.34 -13.36
CA ALA A 166 8.75 23.91 -12.72
C ALA A 166 9.37 24.94 -13.66
N ASP A 167 10.26 25.80 -13.14
CA ASP A 167 10.93 26.82 -13.94
C ASP A 167 11.94 26.20 -14.93
N MET A 168 12.36 24.95 -14.69
CA MET A 168 13.25 24.18 -15.57
C MET A 168 12.71 22.77 -15.80
N ASN A 169 12.86 22.27 -17.03
CA ASN A 169 12.51 20.89 -17.40
C ASN A 169 13.51 19.92 -16.80
N LYS A 170 13.25 19.48 -15.57
CA LYS A 170 14.07 18.54 -14.81
C LYS A 170 13.19 17.49 -14.16
N PRO A 171 13.75 16.31 -13.82
CA PRO A 171 12.99 15.28 -13.14
C PRO A 171 12.43 15.73 -11.79
N CYS A 172 11.22 15.28 -11.48
CA CYS A 172 10.61 15.45 -10.17
C CYS A 172 9.75 14.26 -9.80
N ILE A 173 9.52 14.12 -8.49
CA ILE A 173 8.55 13.20 -7.93
C ILE A 173 7.43 14.04 -7.32
N PHE A 174 6.18 13.56 -7.45
CA PHE A 174 5.10 14.07 -6.64
C PHE A 174 4.51 12.97 -5.76
N GLU A 175 3.95 13.40 -4.63
CA GLU A 175 3.17 12.57 -3.73
C GLU A 175 1.88 13.32 -3.38
N ILE A 176 0.76 12.59 -3.38
CA ILE A 176 -0.49 13.02 -2.75
C ILE A 176 -0.56 12.29 -1.42
N ARG A 177 -0.56 13.03 -0.33
CA ARG A 177 -0.75 12.47 1.02
C ARG A 177 -2.00 13.04 1.66
N ALA A 178 -2.71 12.24 2.43
CA ALA A 178 -3.92 12.69 3.10
C ALA A 178 -4.08 12.03 4.47
N PRO A 179 -4.40 12.81 5.52
CA PRO A 179 -4.91 12.25 6.76
C PRO A 179 -6.21 11.49 6.49
N THR A 180 -6.23 10.20 6.83
CA THR A 180 -7.34 9.29 6.53
C THR A 180 -7.59 8.32 7.67
N LYS A 181 -8.86 7.98 7.88
CA LYS A 181 -9.27 6.90 8.79
C LYS A 181 -9.54 5.57 8.08
N LEU A 182 -9.56 5.56 6.76
CA LEU A 182 -9.47 4.33 5.98
C LEU A 182 -7.99 3.97 5.87
N THR A 183 -7.60 2.91 6.57
CA THR A 183 -6.24 2.36 6.60
C THR A 183 -6.25 0.91 6.13
N ILE A 184 -5.11 0.44 5.64
CA ILE A 184 -4.94 -0.94 5.22
C ILE A 184 -3.70 -1.51 5.87
N ASP A 185 -3.87 -2.62 6.57
CA ASP A 185 -2.87 -3.19 7.46
C ASP A 185 -2.68 -4.68 7.14
N GLY A 186 -1.43 -5.08 6.91
CA GLY A 186 -1.12 -6.44 6.47
C GLY A 186 0.36 -6.70 6.25
N GLY A 187 0.65 -7.75 5.48
CA GLY A 187 2.00 -8.22 5.25
C GLY A 187 2.04 -9.48 4.39
N PHE A 188 3.26 -9.85 4.00
CA PHE A 188 3.51 -10.98 3.11
C PHE A 188 3.62 -12.29 3.90
N VAL A 189 2.94 -13.34 3.43
CA VAL A 189 2.95 -14.70 4.01
C VAL A 189 3.31 -15.73 2.93
N GLU A 190 4.05 -16.78 3.25
CA GLU A 190 4.45 -17.80 2.27
C GLU A 190 3.37 -18.90 2.12
N ASP A 191 2.50 -19.06 3.12
CA ASP A 191 1.33 -19.93 3.09
C ASP A 191 0.04 -19.08 3.11
N ILE A 192 -0.86 -19.30 2.15
CA ILE A 192 -2.14 -18.59 2.05
C ILE A 192 -3.04 -18.75 3.28
N ARG A 193 -2.79 -19.79 4.09
CA ARG A 193 -3.52 -20.13 5.32
C ARG A 193 -2.87 -19.52 6.57
N ASP A 194 -1.72 -18.88 6.43
CA ASP A 194 -1.02 -18.17 7.50
C ASP A 194 -1.61 -16.75 7.66
N ASP A 195 -1.78 -16.34 8.90
CA ASP A 195 -2.37 -15.06 9.27
C ASP A 195 -1.35 -14.17 9.99
N ASP A 196 -0.10 -14.61 10.13
CA ASP A 196 0.98 -13.83 10.72
C ASP A 196 1.50 -12.77 9.75
N VAL A 197 0.67 -11.75 9.52
CA VAL A 197 0.92 -10.64 8.60
C VAL A 197 1.61 -9.46 9.27
N GLN A 198 1.68 -9.46 10.60
CA GLN A 198 2.24 -8.39 11.41
C GLN A 198 3.15 -9.02 12.46
N GLN A 199 4.46 -8.99 12.21
CA GLN A 199 5.44 -9.16 13.27
C GLN A 199 5.17 -8.03 14.29
N VAL A 200 5.16 -8.29 15.60
CA VAL A 200 4.70 -7.30 16.59
C VAL A 200 5.51 -6.00 16.50
N VAL A 201 5.00 -5.03 15.75
CA VAL A 201 5.53 -3.67 15.63
C VAL A 201 4.52 -2.75 16.31
N LEU A 202 5.01 -1.89 17.22
CA LEU A 202 4.20 -0.80 17.77
C LEU A 202 3.67 0.04 16.59
N SER A 203 2.36 0.30 16.55
CA SER A 203 1.68 1.07 15.49
C SER A 203 2.57 2.21 14.96
N THR A 204 3.03 2.06 13.72
CA THR A 204 3.88 3.04 13.04
C THR A 204 3.01 3.93 12.19
N ALA A 205 3.13 5.26 12.35
CA ALA A 205 2.41 6.22 11.53
C ALA A 205 2.61 5.96 10.02
N ASN A 206 1.52 6.00 9.26
CA ASN A 206 1.48 5.96 7.80
C ASN A 206 2.20 4.76 7.15
N GLN A 207 2.22 3.60 7.81
CA GLN A 207 2.81 2.37 7.29
C GLN A 207 1.87 1.18 7.54
N GLY A 208 1.37 0.60 6.46
CA GLY A 208 0.41 -0.50 6.50
C GLY A 208 0.98 -1.90 6.25
N ILE A 209 2.23 -2.01 5.76
CA ILE A 209 2.88 -3.31 5.51
C ILE A 209 3.91 -3.60 6.59
N PHE A 210 3.63 -4.61 7.42
CA PHE A 210 4.41 -4.92 8.62
C PHE A 210 5.26 -6.18 8.52
N ARG A 211 5.01 -7.01 7.51
CA ARG A 211 5.85 -8.17 7.19
C ARG A 211 6.25 -8.09 5.73
N TRP A 212 7.55 -8.03 5.49
CA TRP A 212 8.13 -7.91 4.16
C TRP A 212 8.32 -9.29 3.52
N PRO A 213 8.27 -9.41 2.19
CA PRO A 213 8.53 -10.66 1.50
C PRO A 213 10.02 -10.99 1.54
N ILE A 214 10.34 -12.28 1.58
CA ILE A 214 11.72 -12.77 1.53
C ILE A 214 12.21 -12.83 0.08
N GLU A 215 13.43 -12.35 -0.17
CA GLU A 215 14.06 -12.37 -1.49
C GLU A 215 14.08 -13.79 -2.08
N TYR A 216 13.67 -13.91 -3.35
CA TYR A 216 13.53 -15.17 -4.10
C TYR A 216 12.50 -16.16 -3.55
N SER A 217 11.69 -15.79 -2.54
CA SER A 217 10.62 -16.62 -2.00
C SER A 217 9.26 -16.20 -2.55
N ALA A 218 8.43 -17.19 -2.88
CA ALA A 218 7.04 -16.94 -3.24
C ALA A 218 6.24 -16.58 -1.97
N SER A 219 5.56 -15.44 -2.02
CA SER A 219 4.77 -14.92 -0.91
C SER A 219 3.45 -14.31 -1.40
N TYR A 220 2.47 -14.19 -0.53
CA TYR A 220 1.15 -13.65 -0.80
C TYR A 220 0.90 -12.49 0.13
N LEU A 221 0.35 -11.40 -0.38
CA LEU A 221 0.03 -10.26 0.45
C LEU A 221 -1.34 -10.48 1.08
N ALA A 222 -1.37 -10.62 2.39
CA ALA A 222 -2.58 -10.75 3.18
C ALA A 222 -2.80 -9.49 4.03
N PHE A 223 -4.04 -9.00 4.08
CA PHE A 223 -4.34 -7.71 4.71
C PHE A 223 -5.79 -7.58 5.18
N LYS A 224 -6.00 -6.55 6.00
CA LYS A 224 -7.28 -6.07 6.48
C LYS A 224 -7.44 -4.60 6.11
N VAL A 225 -8.65 -4.22 5.75
CA VAL A 225 -9.04 -2.82 5.60
C VAL A 225 -9.75 -2.41 6.88
N GLU A 226 -9.30 -1.32 7.49
CA GLU A 226 -9.87 -0.74 8.69
C GLU A 226 -10.50 0.61 8.34
N SER A 227 -11.71 0.84 8.84
CA SER A 227 -12.47 2.07 8.59
C SER A 227 -13.58 2.23 9.61
N GLU A 228 -14.04 3.47 9.81
CA GLU A 228 -15.20 3.77 10.68
C GLU A 228 -16.54 3.43 9.99
N GLU A 229 -16.57 3.34 8.67
CA GLU A 229 -17.78 3.13 7.87
C GLU A 229 -17.65 1.89 6.99
N PHE A 230 -18.62 0.98 7.08
CA PHE A 230 -18.66 -0.28 6.31
C PHE A 230 -19.88 -0.31 5.38
N PRO A 231 -19.79 -1.00 4.23
CA PRO A 231 -18.69 -1.86 3.79
C PRO A 231 -17.62 -1.14 2.95
N ILE A 232 -16.34 -1.52 3.10
CA ILE A 232 -15.25 -1.15 2.18
C ILE A 232 -14.85 -2.37 1.36
N HIS A 233 -14.69 -2.18 0.06
CA HIS A 233 -14.46 -3.25 -0.90
C HIS A 233 -13.13 -3.05 -1.65
N PRO A 234 -12.01 -3.60 -1.15
CA PRO A 234 -10.79 -3.67 -1.94
C PRO A 234 -11.00 -4.61 -3.14
N ASP A 235 -10.55 -4.22 -4.33
CA ASP A 235 -10.78 -4.98 -5.57
C ASP A 235 -9.48 -5.46 -6.22
N GLU A 236 -8.43 -4.64 -6.21
CA GLU A 236 -7.14 -4.96 -6.80
C GLU A 236 -5.97 -4.42 -5.97
N VAL A 237 -4.84 -5.10 -6.08
CA VAL A 237 -3.55 -4.63 -5.58
C VAL A 237 -2.58 -4.51 -6.73
N HIS A 238 -1.82 -3.42 -6.75
CA HIS A 238 -0.75 -3.17 -7.70
C HIS A 238 0.57 -3.15 -6.96
N ILE A 239 1.48 -4.07 -7.26
CA ILE A 239 2.84 -4.03 -6.73
C ILE A 239 3.73 -3.41 -7.79
N TYR A 240 4.48 -2.37 -7.42
CA TYR A 240 5.43 -1.78 -8.33
C TYR A 240 6.72 -1.30 -7.72
N GLU A 241 7.75 -1.34 -8.57
CA GLU A 241 9.08 -0.86 -8.26
C GLU A 241 9.41 0.32 -9.15
N ASN A 242 9.81 1.44 -8.52
CA ASN A 242 10.40 2.58 -9.21
C ASN A 242 9.66 3.02 -10.51
N GLY A 243 8.33 2.90 -10.53
CA GLY A 243 7.48 3.28 -11.66
C GLY A 243 7.63 2.42 -12.93
N ARG A 244 8.36 1.30 -12.86
CA ARG A 244 8.74 0.46 -14.03
C ARG A 244 7.98 -0.85 -14.14
N PHE A 245 7.50 -1.38 -13.04
CA PHE A 245 6.92 -2.72 -12.99
C PHE A 245 5.59 -2.67 -12.27
N ASP A 246 4.48 -2.49 -12.97
CA ASP A 246 3.15 -2.56 -12.35
C ASP A 246 2.59 -3.98 -12.49
N GLN A 247 2.65 -4.76 -11.40
CA GLN A 247 2.00 -6.06 -11.32
C GLN A 247 0.66 -5.93 -10.61
N LYS A 248 -0.41 -5.96 -11.40
CA LYS A 248 -1.77 -6.13 -10.88
C LYS A 248 -1.97 -7.55 -10.33
N MET A 249 -2.56 -7.63 -9.15
CA MET A 249 -2.94 -8.85 -8.45
C MET A 249 -4.42 -8.80 -8.09
N ASP A 250 -5.11 -9.90 -8.38
CA ASP A 250 -6.50 -10.07 -7.98
C ASP A 250 -6.56 -10.53 -6.52
N LEU A 251 -7.68 -10.21 -5.86
CA LEU A 251 -7.89 -10.52 -4.45
C LEU A 251 -8.82 -11.72 -4.26
N SER A 252 -8.60 -12.47 -3.18
CA SER A 252 -9.54 -13.47 -2.68
C SER A 252 -9.82 -13.26 -1.20
N MET A 253 -10.97 -13.77 -0.77
CA MET A 253 -11.41 -13.72 0.62
C MET A 253 -10.90 -14.95 1.38
N ARG A 254 -10.48 -14.73 2.62
CA ARG A 254 -10.10 -15.76 3.58
C ARG A 254 -11.06 -15.78 4.75
N TYR A 255 -11.58 -16.95 5.07
CA TYR A 255 -12.58 -17.11 6.12
C TYR A 255 -11.93 -17.50 7.44
N GLY A 256 -12.35 -16.84 8.52
CA GLY A 256 -11.79 -17.10 9.84
C GLY A 256 -10.36 -16.61 10.03
N CYS A 257 -9.90 -15.65 9.21
CA CYS A 257 -8.61 -14.99 9.33
C CYS A 257 -8.79 -13.54 9.85
N ASN A 258 -7.79 -13.01 10.54
CA ASN A 258 -7.72 -11.60 10.94
C ASN A 258 -7.41 -10.69 9.73
N ALA A 259 -6.63 -11.17 8.76
CA ALA A 259 -6.49 -10.54 7.44
C ALA A 259 -7.45 -11.23 6.45
N PRO A 260 -8.68 -10.71 6.24
CA PRO A 260 -9.68 -11.36 5.42
C PRO A 260 -9.39 -11.32 3.92
N HIS A 261 -8.47 -10.47 3.44
CA HIS A 261 -8.11 -10.37 2.03
C HIS A 261 -6.71 -10.94 1.80
N ILE A 262 -6.51 -11.55 0.63
CA ILE A 262 -5.19 -12.03 0.17
C ILE A 262 -5.06 -11.91 -1.34
N THR A 263 -3.85 -11.74 -1.85
CA THR A 263 -3.59 -11.85 -3.30
C THR A 263 -3.77 -13.29 -3.79
N GLN A 264 -4.39 -13.46 -4.95
CA GLN A 264 -4.57 -14.78 -5.59
C GLN A 264 -3.27 -15.31 -6.19
N GLN A 265 -2.39 -14.41 -6.59
CA GLN A 265 -1.08 -14.73 -7.16
C GLN A 265 0.00 -14.51 -6.12
N SER A 266 1.02 -15.37 -6.15
CA SER A 266 2.24 -15.16 -5.37
C SER A 266 3.08 -14.05 -5.99
N TYR A 267 3.60 -13.18 -5.15
CA TYR A 267 4.68 -12.27 -5.46
C TYR A 267 6.03 -12.93 -5.16
N ASN A 268 7.00 -12.72 -6.03
CA ASN A 268 8.39 -13.09 -5.76
C ASN A 268 9.25 -11.84 -5.98
N CYS A 269 9.87 -11.40 -4.90
CA CYS A 269 10.67 -10.19 -4.90
C CYS A 269 12.15 -10.56 -5.13
N THR A 270 12.82 -9.85 -6.04
CA THR A 270 14.12 -10.30 -6.61
C THR A 270 15.29 -9.38 -6.28
N SER A 271 15.07 -8.36 -5.46
CA SER A 271 16.11 -7.38 -5.12
C SER A 271 15.71 -6.61 -3.86
N GLN A 272 16.67 -6.03 -3.15
CA GLN A 272 16.42 -5.18 -1.97
C GLN A 272 15.99 -3.75 -2.35
N ASN A 273 15.25 -3.61 -3.43
CA ASN A 273 14.71 -2.34 -3.85
C ASN A 273 13.57 -1.89 -2.93
N LEU A 274 13.29 -0.58 -2.93
CA LEU A 274 12.06 -0.04 -2.38
C LEU A 274 10.92 -0.35 -3.36
N TYR A 275 9.94 -1.10 -2.87
CA TYR A 275 8.72 -1.43 -3.59
C TYR A 275 7.55 -0.66 -2.99
N HIS A 276 6.52 -0.52 -3.81
CA HIS A 276 5.25 0.09 -3.45
C HIS A 276 4.15 -0.94 -3.67
N VAL A 277 3.24 -1.01 -2.72
CA VAL A 277 1.98 -1.69 -2.90
C VAL A 277 0.86 -0.65 -2.90
N LYS A 278 0.10 -0.61 -3.99
CA LYS A 278 -1.05 0.27 -4.16
C LYS A 278 -2.32 -0.54 -4.12
N PHE A 279 -3.08 -0.33 -3.08
CA PHE A 279 -4.41 -0.86 -2.91
C PHE A 279 -5.42 0.03 -3.62
N ARG A 280 -6.40 -0.58 -4.26
CA ARG A 280 -7.57 0.09 -4.83
C ARG A 280 -8.84 -0.63 -4.43
N GLY A 281 -9.93 0.11 -4.46
CA GLY A 281 -11.24 -0.42 -4.18
C GLY A 281 -12.29 0.68 -4.15
N TYR A 282 -13.43 0.35 -3.54
CA TYR A 282 -14.56 1.25 -3.37
C TYR A 282 -14.91 1.40 -1.89
N ASP A 283 -15.20 2.63 -1.47
CA ASP A 283 -15.77 2.90 -0.16
C ASP A 283 -17.27 2.57 -0.11
N GLY A 284 -17.88 2.75 1.07
CA GLY A 284 -19.31 2.45 1.29
C GLY A 284 -20.27 3.28 0.44
N ASP A 285 -19.81 4.42 -0.06
CA ASP A 285 -20.55 5.32 -0.94
C ASP A 285 -20.29 5.03 -2.44
N GLY A 286 -19.46 4.04 -2.74
CA GLY A 286 -19.09 3.66 -4.11
C GLY A 286 -18.02 4.56 -4.74
N ASN A 287 -17.34 5.41 -3.97
CA ASN A 287 -16.21 6.19 -4.45
C ASN A 287 -14.94 5.33 -4.48
N ARG A 288 -14.11 5.53 -5.50
CA ARG A 288 -12.83 4.82 -5.59
C ARG A 288 -11.87 5.34 -4.53
N PHE A 289 -11.30 4.44 -3.72
CA PHE A 289 -10.19 4.76 -2.83
C PHE A 289 -8.88 4.20 -3.38
N GLN A 290 -7.76 4.78 -2.92
CA GLN A 290 -6.44 4.20 -3.13
C GLN A 290 -5.50 4.52 -1.97
N ARG A 291 -4.67 3.55 -1.57
CA ARG A 291 -3.63 3.72 -0.55
C ARG A 291 -2.35 3.06 -1.03
N ILE A 292 -1.22 3.69 -0.78
CA ILE A 292 0.10 3.21 -1.17
C ILE A 292 0.93 3.03 0.10
N TYR A 293 1.55 1.86 0.23
CA TYR A 293 2.50 1.60 1.30
C TYR A 293 3.80 1.08 0.72
N ASP A 294 4.89 1.40 1.40
CA ASP A 294 6.23 1.00 0.98
C ASP A 294 6.63 -0.29 1.68
N PHE A 295 7.40 -1.12 0.99
CA PHE A 295 8.03 -2.31 1.56
C PHE A 295 9.35 -2.60 0.86
N ASN A 296 10.23 -3.36 1.51
CA ASN A 296 11.46 -3.87 0.91
C ASN A 296 11.42 -5.40 0.88
N CYS A 297 12.41 -6.03 0.24
CA CYS A 297 12.64 -7.47 0.41
C CYS A 297 13.54 -7.72 1.61
N ASP A 298 13.13 -8.66 2.46
CA ASP A 298 14.01 -9.19 3.50
C ASP A 298 15.04 -10.15 2.87
N ILE A 299 16.27 -10.02 3.33
CA ILE A 299 17.30 -11.02 3.07
C ILE A 299 16.92 -12.23 3.90
N GLY A 300 16.39 -13.27 3.25
CA GLY A 300 16.21 -14.53 3.95
C GLY A 300 17.54 -15.00 4.51
N ASP A 301 17.52 -15.69 5.66
CA ASP A 301 18.67 -16.48 6.05
C ASP A 301 19.00 -17.39 4.86
N VAL A 302 20.22 -17.27 4.33
CA VAL A 302 20.70 -18.15 3.25
C VAL A 302 20.80 -19.56 3.82
N THR A 303 19.68 -20.27 3.83
CA THR A 303 19.69 -21.71 4.08
C THR A 303 20.27 -22.33 2.83
N PHE A 304 21.58 -22.61 2.86
CA PHE A 304 22.17 -23.55 1.93
C PHE A 304 21.29 -24.80 1.98
N PRO A 305 20.74 -25.30 0.85
CA PRO A 305 19.99 -26.53 0.86
C PRO A 305 20.94 -27.61 1.36
N THR A 306 20.74 -28.01 2.61
CA THR A 306 21.33 -29.24 3.10
C THR A 306 20.69 -30.31 2.22
N PRO A 307 21.46 -31.18 1.54
CA PRO A 307 20.89 -32.21 0.69
C PRO A 307 19.78 -32.93 1.45
N SER A 308 18.56 -32.87 0.92
CA SER A 308 17.39 -33.51 1.51
C SER A 308 17.75 -34.95 1.85
N ALA A 309 17.71 -35.29 3.13
CA ALA A 309 17.54 -36.68 3.51
C ALA A 309 16.26 -37.18 2.83
N ASP A 310 16.33 -38.40 2.31
CA ASP A 310 15.27 -39.08 1.58
C ASP A 310 13.89 -38.83 2.18
N VAL A 311 12.95 -38.41 1.33
CA VAL A 311 11.53 -38.42 1.62
C VAL A 311 11.17 -39.86 1.93
N SER A 312 10.88 -40.17 3.20
CA SER A 312 10.37 -41.47 3.59
C SER A 312 9.04 -41.70 2.88
N THR A 313 9.03 -42.65 1.94
CA THR A 313 7.87 -43.05 1.13
C THR A 313 6.86 -43.87 1.93
N THR A 314 7.00 -43.98 3.25
CA THR A 314 5.99 -44.62 4.10
C THR A 314 4.82 -43.66 4.36
N PRO A 315 3.60 -44.00 3.91
CA PRO A 315 2.41 -43.20 4.21
C PRO A 315 2.21 -43.09 5.72
N ALA A 316 1.87 -41.88 6.20
CA ALA A 316 1.48 -41.67 7.58
C ALA A 316 0.30 -42.59 7.93
N LYS A 317 0.45 -43.40 8.99
CA LYS A 317 -0.61 -44.30 9.48
C LYS A 317 -1.53 -43.64 10.51
N PHE A 318 -1.15 -42.48 11.01
CA PHE A 318 -1.82 -41.80 12.12
C PHE A 318 -1.95 -40.31 11.78
N CYS A 319 -3.11 -39.74 12.10
CA CYS A 319 -3.37 -38.30 12.05
C CYS A 319 -3.03 -37.66 13.41
N ASP A 320 -2.64 -36.39 13.42
CA ASP A 320 -2.29 -35.65 14.65
C ASP A 320 -3.44 -35.52 15.66
N ASN A 321 -4.69 -35.77 15.22
CA ASN A 321 -5.87 -35.85 16.08
C ASN A 321 -6.13 -37.26 16.67
N GLY A 322 -5.19 -38.19 16.54
CA GLY A 322 -5.35 -39.58 17.02
C GLY A 322 -6.20 -40.48 16.10
N GLY A 323 -6.61 -39.99 14.93
CA GLY A 323 -7.31 -40.79 13.93
C GLY A 323 -6.39 -41.79 13.20
N VAL A 324 -6.95 -42.91 12.75
CA VAL A 324 -6.24 -43.92 11.93
C VAL A 324 -6.72 -43.84 10.48
N LEU A 325 -5.79 -43.73 9.52
CA LEU A 325 -6.12 -43.73 8.10
C LEU A 325 -6.32 -45.17 7.59
N TYR A 326 -7.54 -45.49 7.14
CA TYR A 326 -7.84 -46.75 6.46
C TYR A 326 -7.78 -46.57 4.94
N ASN A 327 -6.94 -47.37 4.29
CA ASN A 327 -6.81 -47.39 2.83
C ASN A 327 -7.73 -48.48 2.27
N THR A 328 -8.92 -48.11 1.80
CA THR A 328 -9.80 -49.07 1.10
C THR A 328 -9.40 -49.13 -0.36
N VAL A 329 -8.95 -50.30 -0.80
CA VAL A 329 -8.65 -50.62 -2.19
C VAL A 329 -9.97 -50.73 -2.97
N SER A 330 -10.62 -49.59 -3.23
CA SER A 330 -11.64 -49.34 -4.26
C SER A 330 -12.35 -48.00 -3.99
N GLY A 331 -11.97 -46.95 -4.72
CA GLY A 331 -12.74 -45.70 -4.81
C GLY A 331 -12.52 -44.72 -3.66
N ILE A 332 -12.04 -43.52 -3.99
CA ILE A 332 -11.76 -42.43 -3.06
C ILE A 332 -13.09 -41.91 -2.50
N GLY A 333 -13.38 -42.25 -1.24
CA GLY A 333 -14.48 -41.69 -0.44
C GLY A 333 -13.99 -41.45 0.99
N MET A 334 -14.00 -40.20 1.44
CA MET A 334 -13.51 -39.80 2.75
C MET A 334 -14.66 -39.78 3.76
N HIS A 335 -14.61 -40.66 4.76
CA HIS A 335 -15.52 -40.63 5.91
C HIS A 335 -14.69 -40.44 7.19
N VAL A 336 -14.97 -39.36 7.91
CA VAL A 336 -14.43 -39.10 9.25
C VAL A 336 -15.44 -39.64 10.26
N LEU A 337 -15.03 -40.63 11.06
CA LEU A 337 -15.76 -41.07 12.25
C LEU A 337 -15.20 -40.32 13.45
N PHE A 338 -16.02 -39.48 14.08
CA PHE A 338 -15.72 -38.92 15.40
C PHE A 338 -16.02 -39.99 16.45
N GLY A 339 -15.01 -40.36 17.23
CA GLY A 339 -15.13 -41.16 18.45
C GLY A 339 -15.09 -40.27 19.68
#